data_AF-A0A255PDR7-F1
#
_entry.id   AF-A0A255PDR7-F1
#
_cell.length_a   1.000
_cell.length_b   1.000
_cell.length_c   1.000
_cell.angle_alpha   90.00
_cell.angle_beta   90.00
_cell.angle_gamma   90.00
#
_symmetry.space_group_name_H-M   'P 1'
#
loop_
_entity.id
_entity.type
_entity.pdbx_description
1 polymer ?
#
loop_
_entity_poly.entity_id
_entity_poly.type
_entity_poly.pdbx_seq_one_letter_code
_entity_poly.pdbx_strand_id
1 'polypeptide(L)'
;MHRDTAGLRSRLLAAHHGLYVRIQAESVRVVTQYDERAEPAPAALARYGERVGQWRSAAAVCRQQAQQLVGDANQLIACYWDAAWRRTRRDGHVDGPRPTSWLPGEIELDHTWAHLDDSLLSDRWYAPEGAGRNADPSAVARALHILDHQAVRGGGATSGAHGR
;
A
#
# COMPACT_ATOMS: atom_id res chain seq x y z
N MET A 1 -12.54 -13.04 -12.57
CA MET A 1 -11.35 -12.25 -12.94
C MET A 1 -10.56 -11.79 -11.71
N HIS A 2 -10.36 -12.66 -10.71
CA HIS A 2 -9.66 -12.34 -9.45
C HIS A 2 -8.16 -12.72 -9.45
N ARG A 3 -7.68 -13.37 -10.53
CA ARG A 3 -6.32 -13.93 -10.58
C ARG A 3 -5.23 -12.87 -10.76
N ASP A 4 -5.51 -11.78 -11.46
CA ASP A 4 -4.44 -10.87 -11.89
C ASP A 4 -4.04 -9.87 -10.80
N THR A 5 -5.00 -9.34 -10.04
CA THR A 5 -4.70 -8.46 -8.90
C THR A 5 -4.06 -9.27 -7.76
N ALA A 6 -4.62 -10.41 -7.37
CA ALA A 6 -4.01 -11.30 -6.37
C ALA A 6 -2.58 -11.72 -6.77
N GLY A 7 -2.34 -11.99 -8.07
CA GLY A 7 -1.02 -12.26 -8.62
C GLY A 7 -0.06 -11.07 -8.58
N LEU A 8 -0.53 -9.84 -8.80
CA LEU A 8 0.28 -8.62 -8.63
C LEU A 8 0.72 -8.45 -7.18
N ARG A 9 -0.20 -8.61 -6.22
CA ARG A 9 0.11 -8.52 -4.79
C ARG A 9 1.11 -9.58 -4.36
N SER A 10 0.90 -10.84 -4.76
CA SER A 10 1.82 -11.93 -4.45
C SER A 10 3.22 -11.70 -5.04
N ARG A 11 3.32 -11.17 -6.27
CA ARG A 11 4.62 -10.86 -6.90
C ARG A 11 5.33 -9.72 -6.19
N LEU A 12 4.62 -8.68 -5.78
CA LEU A 12 5.21 -7.59 -4.99
C LEU A 12 5.77 -8.14 -3.68
N LEU A 13 4.98 -8.91 -2.92
CA LEU A 13 5.41 -9.47 -1.64
C LEU A 13 6.61 -10.41 -1.81
N ALA A 14 6.63 -11.24 -2.85
CA ALA A 14 7.75 -12.12 -3.16
C ALA A 14 9.01 -11.33 -3.57
N ALA A 15 8.88 -10.36 -4.47
CA ALA A 15 9.99 -9.55 -4.97
C ALA A 15 10.64 -8.69 -3.88
N HIS A 16 9.84 -8.24 -2.91
CA HIS A 16 10.28 -7.36 -1.84
C HIS A 16 10.41 -8.06 -0.47
N HIS A 17 10.33 -9.39 -0.41
CA HIS A 17 10.50 -10.15 0.83
C HIS A 17 11.84 -9.84 1.51
N GLY A 18 12.93 -9.75 0.74
CA GLY A 18 14.25 -9.38 1.27
C GLY A 18 14.30 -7.95 1.83
N LEU A 19 13.53 -7.01 1.27
CA LEU A 19 13.41 -5.65 1.81
C LEU A 19 12.61 -5.66 3.11
N TYR A 20 11.53 -6.45 3.18
CA TYR A 20 10.72 -6.63 4.38
C TYR A 20 11.55 -7.16 5.56
N VAL A 21 12.33 -8.24 5.35
CA VAL A 21 13.23 -8.80 6.38
C VAL A 21 14.24 -7.78 6.88
N ARG A 22 14.80 -6.94 5.99
CA ARG A 22 15.74 -5.88 6.36
C ARG A 22 15.08 -4.75 7.15
N ILE A 23 13.82 -4.41 6.84
CA ILE A 23 13.05 -3.43 7.60
C ILE A 23 12.78 -3.98 9.00
N GLN A 24 12.39 -5.24 9.13
CA GLN A 24 12.17 -5.91 10.43
C GLN A 24 13.44 -5.91 11.29
N ALA A 25 14.56 -6.38 10.74
CA ALA A 25 15.84 -6.43 11.48
C ALA A 25 16.31 -5.03 11.92
N GLU A 26 16.16 -4.02 11.06
CA GLU A 26 16.59 -2.66 11.39
C GLU A 26 15.61 -1.95 12.35
N SER A 27 14.33 -2.34 12.34
CA SER A 27 13.35 -1.87 13.33
C SER A 27 13.75 -2.29 14.74
N VAL A 28 14.14 -3.56 14.94
CA VAL A 28 14.65 -4.05 16.23
C VAL A 28 15.86 -3.24 16.67
N ARG A 29 16.81 -2.97 15.77
CA ARG A 29 17.98 -2.16 16.10
C ARG A 29 17.64 -0.73 16.49
N VAL A 30 16.72 -0.08 15.78
CA VAL A 30 16.26 1.28 16.11
C VAL A 30 15.59 1.30 17.48
N VAL A 31 14.67 0.37 17.75
CA VAL A 31 14.00 0.25 19.05
C VAL A 31 15.00 0.00 20.18
N THR A 32 15.94 -0.92 20.03
CA THR A 32 16.98 -1.16 21.04
C THR A 32 17.81 0.08 21.32
N GLN A 33 18.19 0.85 20.29
CA GLN A 33 19.03 2.04 20.50
C GLN A 33 18.25 3.18 21.17
N TYR A 34 17.04 3.46 20.71
CA TYR A 34 16.27 4.62 21.17
C TYR A 34 15.45 4.34 22.43
N ASP A 35 14.83 3.17 22.56
CA ASP A 35 13.95 2.84 23.68
C ASP A 35 14.70 2.13 24.83
N GLU A 36 15.58 1.17 24.52
CA GLU A 36 16.25 0.36 25.57
C GLU A 36 17.54 1.01 26.07
N ARG A 37 18.35 1.57 25.16
CA ARG A 37 19.66 2.16 25.49
C ARG A 37 19.63 3.67 25.66
N ALA A 38 18.53 4.32 25.27
CA ALA A 38 18.39 5.78 25.25
C ALA A 38 19.56 6.50 24.54
N GLU A 39 20.17 5.86 23.53
CA GLU A 39 21.31 6.35 22.79
C GLU A 39 20.89 6.67 21.35
N PRO A 40 20.76 7.95 20.97
CA PRO A 40 20.32 8.31 19.63
C PRO A 40 21.30 7.82 18.56
N ALA A 41 20.78 7.02 17.61
CA ALA A 41 21.54 6.51 16.47
C ALA A 41 21.00 7.09 15.15
N PRO A 42 21.27 8.38 14.84
CA PRO A 42 20.66 9.08 13.70
C PRO A 42 20.98 8.42 12.35
N ALA A 43 22.18 7.87 12.18
CA ALA A 43 22.56 7.14 10.97
C ALA A 43 21.77 5.83 10.80
N ALA A 44 21.41 5.15 11.90
CA ALA A 44 20.56 3.96 11.85
C ALA A 44 19.12 4.34 11.50
N LEU A 45 18.61 5.43 12.10
CA LEU A 45 17.28 5.94 11.82
C LEU A 45 17.13 6.43 10.37
N ALA A 46 18.15 7.09 9.80
CA ALA A 46 18.16 7.51 8.41
C ALA A 46 18.09 6.32 7.44
N ARG A 47 18.91 5.27 7.67
CA ARG A 47 18.85 4.03 6.87
C ARG A 47 17.51 3.32 7.00
N TYR A 48 16.93 3.32 8.19
CA TYR A 48 15.60 2.77 8.41
C TYR A 48 14.55 3.54 7.59
N GLY A 49 14.54 4.87 7.68
CA GLY A 49 13.64 5.73 6.91
C GLY A 49 13.79 5.56 5.39
N GLU A 50 15.02 5.41 4.89
CA GLU A 50 15.26 5.12 3.47
C GLU A 50 14.59 3.80 3.04
N ARG A 51 14.75 2.73 3.81
CA ARG A 51 14.15 1.42 3.50
C ARG A 51 12.63 1.46 3.56
N VAL A 52 12.05 2.17 4.52
CA VAL A 52 10.60 2.41 4.59
C VAL A 52 10.11 3.20 3.37
N GLY A 53 10.85 4.24 2.95
CA GLY A 53 10.54 5.02 1.75
C GLY A 53 10.60 4.19 0.46
N GLN A 54 11.59 3.29 0.34
CA GLN A 54 11.69 2.34 -0.77
C GLN A 54 10.47 1.40 -0.82
N TRP A 55 10.05 0.87 0.33
CA TRP A 55 8.85 0.04 0.40
C TRP A 55 7.58 0.80 -0.03
N ARG A 56 7.33 1.98 0.56
CA ARG A 56 6.14 2.79 0.26
C ARG A 56 6.08 3.17 -1.23
N SER A 57 7.22 3.47 -1.83
CA SER A 57 7.31 3.73 -3.28
C SER A 57 6.93 2.51 -4.11
N ALA A 58 7.44 1.32 -3.77
CA ALA A 58 7.11 0.09 -4.48
C ALA A 58 5.63 -0.29 -4.33
N ALA A 59 5.08 -0.14 -3.11
CA ALA A 59 3.66 -0.35 -2.83
C ALA A 59 2.77 0.63 -3.62
N ALA A 60 3.13 1.91 -3.69
CA ALA A 60 2.40 2.91 -4.48
C ALA A 60 2.37 2.57 -5.96
N VAL A 61 3.50 2.13 -6.54
CA VAL A 61 3.56 1.67 -7.94
C VAL A 61 2.63 0.48 -8.16
N CYS A 62 2.65 -0.51 -7.26
CA CYS A 62 1.78 -1.68 -7.37
C CYS A 62 0.29 -1.32 -7.27
N ARG A 63 -0.06 -0.39 -6.37
CA ARG A 63 -1.43 0.14 -6.25
C ARG A 63 -1.87 0.83 -7.55
N GLN A 64 -1.01 1.66 -8.14
CA GLN A 64 -1.30 2.32 -9.41
C GLN A 64 -1.50 1.31 -10.55
N GLN A 65 -0.67 0.27 -10.62
CA GLN A 65 -0.81 -0.79 -11.60
C GLN A 65 -2.13 -1.57 -11.43
N ALA A 66 -2.52 -1.85 -10.20
CA ALA A 66 -3.80 -2.50 -9.92
C ALA A 66 -5.00 -1.61 -10.32
N GLN A 67 -4.92 -0.30 -10.05
CA GLN A 67 -5.96 0.66 -10.45
C GLN A 67 -6.07 0.74 -11.97
N GLN A 68 -4.93 0.78 -12.68
CA GLN A 68 -4.92 0.78 -14.13
C GLN A 68 -5.57 -0.48 -14.70
N LEU A 69 -5.22 -1.66 -14.18
CA LEU A 69 -5.79 -2.93 -14.64
C LEU A 69 -7.32 -2.96 -14.48
N VAL A 70 -7.84 -2.41 -13.38
CA VAL A 70 -9.28 -2.31 -13.15
C VAL A 70 -9.93 -1.31 -14.12
N GLY A 71 -9.31 -0.15 -14.34
CA GLY A 71 -9.78 0.82 -15.33
C GLY A 71 -9.85 0.24 -16.74
N ASP A 72 -8.79 -0.45 -17.18
CA ASP A 72 -8.72 -1.10 -18.49
C ASP A 72 -9.80 -2.18 -18.63
N ALA A 73 -10.02 -2.98 -17.57
CA ALA A 73 -11.07 -4.00 -17.55
C ALA A 73 -12.48 -3.39 -17.65
N ASN A 74 -12.75 -2.33 -16.88
CA ASN A 74 -14.02 -1.61 -16.94
C ASN A 74 -14.27 -0.98 -18.32
N GLN A 75 -13.22 -0.43 -18.94
CA GLN A 75 -13.31 0.08 -20.31
C GLN A 75 -13.63 -1.02 -21.33
N LEU A 76 -12.97 -2.18 -21.24
CA LEU A 76 -13.26 -3.33 -22.12
C LEU A 76 -14.71 -3.82 -21.97
N ILE A 77 -15.20 -3.90 -20.74
CA ILE A 77 -16.59 -4.27 -20.44
C ILE A 77 -17.56 -3.25 -21.04
N ALA A 78 -17.30 -1.96 -20.86
CA ALA A 78 -18.11 -0.89 -21.43
C ALA A 78 -18.16 -0.97 -22.96
N CYS A 79 -17.01 -1.12 -23.61
CA CYS A 79 -16.92 -1.26 -25.07
C CYS A 79 -17.65 -2.50 -25.60
N TYR A 80 -17.51 -3.64 -24.91
CA TYR A 80 -18.24 -4.87 -25.25
C TYR A 80 -19.75 -4.65 -25.19
N TRP A 81 -20.25 -4.05 -24.11
CA TRP A 81 -21.67 -3.79 -23.94
C TRP A 81 -22.21 -2.75 -24.92
N ASP A 82 -21.43 -1.73 -25.27
CA ASP A 82 -21.78 -0.79 -26.33
C ASP A 82 -21.88 -1.46 -27.70
N ALA A 83 -21.00 -2.42 -27.99
CA ALA A 83 -21.06 -3.20 -29.22
C ALA A 83 -22.29 -4.12 -29.24
N ALA A 84 -22.56 -4.81 -28.12
CA ALA A 84 -23.71 -5.69 -27.96
C ALA A 84 -25.03 -4.91 -28.13
N TRP A 85 -25.20 -3.79 -27.44
CA TRP A 85 -26.38 -2.93 -27.56
C TRP A 85 -26.59 -2.44 -28.99
N ARG A 86 -25.55 -1.92 -29.65
CA ARG A 86 -25.63 -1.46 -31.05
C ARG A 86 -25.98 -2.59 -32.02
N ARG A 87 -25.63 -3.83 -31.73
CA ARG A 87 -26.02 -5.00 -32.53
C ARG A 87 -27.51 -5.30 -32.31
N THR A 88 -27.93 -5.47 -31.07
CA THR A 88 -29.32 -5.78 -30.72
C THR A 88 -30.31 -4.73 -31.24
N ARG A 89 -29.92 -3.44 -31.22
CA ARG A 89 -30.71 -2.36 -31.81
C ARG A 89 -30.80 -2.44 -33.33
N ARG A 90 -29.70 -2.78 -34.01
CA ARG A 90 -29.69 -2.96 -35.47
C ARG A 90 -30.56 -4.13 -35.91
N ASP A 91 -30.61 -5.18 -35.10
CA ASP A 91 -31.43 -6.37 -35.34
C ASP A 91 -32.92 -6.14 -35.00
N GLY A 92 -33.30 -4.93 -34.57
CA GLY A 92 -34.70 -4.54 -34.31
C GLY A 92 -35.29 -5.10 -33.01
N HIS A 93 -34.45 -5.67 -32.13
CA HIS A 93 -34.91 -6.27 -30.88
C HIS A 93 -35.14 -5.24 -29.76
N VAL A 94 -34.54 -4.06 -29.85
CA VAL A 94 -34.64 -2.97 -28.86
C VAL A 94 -34.69 -1.62 -29.55
N ASP A 95 -35.47 -0.70 -29.00
CA ASP A 95 -35.60 0.68 -29.46
C ASP A 95 -35.22 1.69 -28.35
N GLY A 96 -34.81 2.89 -28.76
CA GLY A 96 -34.51 3.99 -27.85
C GLY A 96 -33.04 4.09 -27.36
N PRO A 97 -32.77 4.94 -26.35
CA PRO A 97 -31.44 5.15 -25.79
C PRO A 97 -30.96 3.97 -24.95
N ARG A 98 -29.63 3.81 -24.84
CA ARG A 98 -29.04 2.72 -24.05
C ARG A 98 -29.43 2.86 -22.56
N PRO A 99 -29.99 1.82 -21.93
CA PRO A 99 -30.23 1.83 -20.49
C PRO A 99 -28.89 1.85 -19.73
N THR A 100 -28.76 2.75 -18.76
CA THR A 100 -27.61 2.79 -17.84
C THR A 100 -27.59 1.62 -16.86
N SER A 101 -28.76 1.05 -16.56
CA SER A 101 -28.93 -0.12 -15.67
C SER A 101 -28.49 -1.46 -16.27
N TRP A 102 -28.11 -1.50 -17.56
CA TRP A 102 -27.66 -2.72 -18.24
C TRP A 102 -26.16 -2.95 -18.17
N LEU A 103 -25.39 -2.00 -17.61
CA LEU A 103 -23.99 -2.25 -17.32
C LEU A 103 -23.89 -3.36 -16.24
N PRO A 104 -22.99 -4.34 -16.40
CA PRO A 104 -22.83 -5.46 -15.47
C PRO A 104 -22.19 -5.07 -14.13
N GLY A 105 -22.28 -3.79 -13.73
CA GLY A 105 -21.56 -3.20 -12.61
C GLY A 105 -20.15 -2.74 -12.99
N GLU A 106 -19.50 -2.09 -12.03
CA GLU A 106 -18.09 -1.70 -12.10
C GLU A 106 -17.25 -2.73 -11.34
N ILE A 107 -16.11 -3.11 -11.92
CA ILE A 107 -15.10 -3.86 -11.18
C ILE A 107 -14.40 -2.85 -10.25
N GLU A 108 -14.34 -3.18 -8.96
CA GLU A 108 -13.59 -2.41 -7.99
C GLU A 108 -12.41 -3.22 -7.47
N LEU A 109 -11.35 -2.53 -7.03
CA LEU A 109 -10.30 -3.15 -6.25
C LEU A 109 -10.82 -3.47 -4.86
N ASP A 110 -10.41 -4.62 -4.33
CA ASP A 110 -10.65 -4.95 -2.94
C ASP A 110 -10.03 -3.89 -2.01
N HIS A 111 -10.73 -3.55 -0.92
CA HIS A 111 -10.34 -2.53 0.06
C HIS A 111 -8.92 -2.72 0.61
N THR A 112 -8.40 -3.95 0.63
CA THR A 112 -7.03 -4.26 1.06
C THR A 112 -5.93 -3.66 0.18
N TRP A 113 -6.25 -3.15 -1.02
CA TRP A 113 -5.32 -2.41 -1.88
C TRP A 113 -5.08 -0.96 -1.43
N ALA A 114 -6.05 -0.35 -0.75
CA ALA A 114 -5.86 0.96 -0.12
C ALA A 114 -4.79 0.85 0.99
N HIS A 115 -4.80 -0.29 1.67
CA HIS A 115 -3.99 -0.61 2.85
C HIS A 115 -2.74 -1.46 2.54
N LEU A 116 -2.25 -1.42 1.30
CA LEU A 116 -1.07 -2.22 0.90
C LEU A 116 0.17 -1.88 1.76
N ASP A 117 0.29 -0.62 2.19
CA ASP A 117 1.37 -0.15 3.07
C ASP A 117 1.26 -0.70 4.50
N ASP A 118 0.04 -1.02 4.95
CA ASP A 118 -0.23 -1.56 6.29
C ASP A 118 0.27 -3.01 6.45
N SER A 119 0.69 -3.64 5.34
CA SER A 119 1.42 -4.91 5.38
C SER A 119 2.78 -4.81 6.09
N LEU A 120 3.37 -3.61 6.21
CA LEU A 120 4.54 -3.38 7.07
C LEU A 120 4.20 -3.52 8.55
N LEU A 121 3.01 -3.04 8.95
CA LEU A 121 2.54 -3.06 10.33
C LEU A 121 2.00 -4.43 10.73
N SER A 122 1.52 -5.17 9.73
CA SER A 122 0.88 -6.46 9.92
C SER A 122 1.89 -7.60 9.85
N ASP A 123 2.70 -7.74 10.90
CA ASP A 123 3.18 -9.07 11.30
C ASP A 123 2.01 -10.06 11.42
N ARG A 124 0.79 -9.56 11.62
CA ARG A 124 -0.44 -10.35 11.76
C ARG A 124 -0.85 -11.19 10.54
N TRP A 125 -0.39 -10.88 9.32
CA TRP A 125 -0.77 -11.67 8.14
C TRP A 125 0.17 -12.87 7.88
N TYR A 126 1.35 -12.89 8.51
CA TYR A 126 2.37 -13.94 8.35
C TYR A 126 2.93 -14.50 9.67
N ALA A 127 2.57 -13.91 10.81
CA ALA A 127 2.92 -14.47 12.12
C ALA A 127 2.10 -15.74 12.37
N PRO A 128 2.73 -16.81 12.88
CA PRO A 128 2.01 -18.01 13.28
C PRO A 128 0.92 -17.65 14.31
N GLU A 129 -0.23 -18.30 14.20
CA GLU A 129 -1.40 -18.11 15.06
C GLU A 129 -0.98 -18.14 16.55
N GLY A 130 -0.95 -16.95 17.18
CA GLY A 130 -0.48 -16.81 18.56
C GLY A 130 -0.16 -15.38 19.00
N ALA A 131 0.08 -14.45 18.06
CA ALA A 131 0.29 -13.04 18.40
C ALA A 131 -1.05 -12.37 18.80
N GLY A 132 -1.29 -12.32 20.11
CA GLY A 132 -2.52 -11.82 20.72
C GLY A 132 -2.84 -10.36 20.36
N ARG A 133 -4.13 -10.05 20.35
CA ARG A 133 -4.75 -8.74 20.07
C ARG A 133 -4.35 -7.60 21.05
N ASN A 134 -3.47 -7.88 22.00
CA ASN A 134 -2.95 -7.01 23.06
C ASN A 134 -1.41 -6.99 23.10
N ALA A 135 -0.73 -7.44 22.05
CA ALA A 135 0.73 -7.45 21.99
C ALA A 135 1.28 -6.01 21.94
N ASP A 136 2.40 -5.78 22.63
CA ASP A 136 3.24 -4.59 22.46
C ASP A 136 3.35 -4.22 20.97
N PRO A 137 3.31 -2.92 20.62
CA PRO A 137 3.45 -2.52 19.23
C PRO A 137 4.70 -3.18 18.64
N SER A 138 4.54 -3.82 17.47
CA SER A 138 5.63 -4.53 16.80
C SER A 138 6.87 -3.62 16.69
N ALA A 139 8.07 -4.21 16.64
CA ALA A 139 9.30 -3.43 16.52
C ALA A 139 9.21 -2.42 15.35
N VAL A 140 8.53 -2.78 14.25
CA VAL A 140 8.23 -1.90 13.11
C VAL A 140 7.34 -0.74 13.52
N ALA A 141 6.22 -0.97 14.21
CA ALA A 141 5.33 0.10 14.65
C ALA A 141 6.03 1.09 15.58
N ARG A 142 6.87 0.60 16.51
CA ARG A 142 7.67 1.46 17.41
C ARG A 142 8.76 2.22 16.66
N ALA A 143 9.48 1.58 15.75
CA ALA A 143 10.50 2.22 14.93
C ALA A 143 9.92 3.29 14.00
N LEU A 144 8.73 3.07 13.42
CA LEU A 144 7.99 4.09 12.66
C LEU A 144 7.62 5.27 13.55
N HIS A 145 7.12 5.01 14.76
CA HIS A 145 6.80 6.07 15.72
C HIS A 145 8.04 6.91 16.08
N ILE A 146 9.19 6.27 16.31
CA ILE A 146 10.48 6.96 16.53
C ILE A 146 10.87 7.81 15.31
N LEU A 147 10.75 7.25 14.10
CA LEU A 147 11.05 7.97 12.85
C LEU A 147 10.19 9.22 12.69
N ASP A 148 8.88 9.11 12.90
CA ASP A 148 7.92 10.22 12.78
C ASP A 148 8.19 11.29 13.85
N HIS A 149 8.42 10.89 15.11
CA HIS A 149 8.73 11.84 16.18
C HIS A 149 10.05 12.61 15.97
N GLN A 150 11.08 11.95 15.44
CA GLN A 150 12.37 12.61 15.17
C GLN A 150 12.30 13.51 13.93
N ALA A 151 11.50 13.16 12.91
CA ALA A 151 11.26 14.03 11.76
C ALA A 151 10.60 15.37 12.17
N VAL A 152 9.61 15.31 13.07
CA VAL A 152 8.94 16.51 13.62
C VAL A 152 9.91 17.37 14.43
N ARG A 153 10.81 16.76 15.22
CA ARG A 153 11.80 17.49 16.03
C ARG A 153 12.92 18.12 15.18
N GLY A 154 13.37 17.43 14.13
CA GLY A 154 14.38 17.95 13.21
C GLY A 154 13.89 19.11 12.34
N GLY A 155 12.61 19.12 11.96
CA GLY A 155 11.99 20.20 11.18
C GLY A 155 11.72 21.49 11.97
N GLY A 156 11.69 21.43 13.30
CA GLY A 156 11.47 22.60 14.16
C GLY A 156 12.71 23.47 14.40
N ALA A 157 13.92 22.98 14.06
CA ALA A 157 15.17 23.65 14.39
C ALA A 157 15.64 24.70 13.36
N THR A 158 14.97 24.85 12.21
CA THR A 158 15.44 25.70 11.10
C THR A 158 14.76 27.06 10.94
N SER A 159 13.85 27.47 11.83
CA SER A 159 13.12 28.76 11.70
C SER A 159 13.52 29.88 12.68
N GLY A 160 14.68 29.78 13.35
CA GLY A 160 15.05 30.68 14.45
C GLY A 160 16.44 31.29 14.36
N ALA A 161 16.90 31.75 13.19
CA ALA A 161 18.17 32.47 13.13
C ALA A 161 18.24 33.46 11.95
N HIS A 162 17.35 34.45 11.89
CA HIS A 162 17.62 35.72 11.20
C HIS A 162 17.13 36.86 12.08
N GLY A 163 18.06 37.41 12.84
CA GLY A 163 17.86 38.58 13.70
C GLY A 163 19.20 39.25 13.97
N ARG A 164 19.63 40.12 13.06
CA ARG A 164 20.25 41.41 13.33
C ARG A 164 20.45 42.18 12.03
#